data_AF-A0AAV2IHU4-F1
#
_entry.id   AF-A0AAV2IHU4-F1
#
_cell.length_a   1.000
_cell.length_b   1.000
_cell.length_c   1.000
_cell.angle_alpha   90.00
_cell.angle_beta   90.00
_cell.angle_gamma   90.00
#
_symmetry.space_group_name_H-M   'P 1'
#
loop_
_entity.id
_entity.type
_entity.pdbx_description
1 polymer ?
#
loop_
_entity_poly.entity_id
_entity_poly.type
_entity_poly.pdbx_seq_one_letter_code
_entity_poly.pdbx_strand_id
1 'polypeptide(L)' 'MLGGRYIIISHIETNGETAVLLKAKDCFHKFHPVVIKVVHLMYRFAGLQEVQTLRRLKTADPCHLSHTMALLVNINF' A
#
# COMPACT_ATOMS: atom_id res chain seq x y z
N MET A 1 8.41 -14.00 -3.32
CA MET A 1 7.37 -13.33 -4.13
C MET A 1 6.14 -13.20 -3.26
N LEU A 2 5.62 -11.98 -3.02
CA LEU A 2 4.47 -11.77 -2.15
C LEU A 2 3.18 -11.92 -2.96
N GLY A 3 2.24 -12.73 -2.46
CA GLY A 3 0.94 -12.98 -3.09
C GLY A 3 1.04 -13.50 -4.53
N GLY A 4 2.14 -14.18 -4.89
CA GLY A 4 2.36 -14.67 -6.26
C GLY A 4 2.46 -13.58 -7.34
N ARG A 5 2.59 -12.29 -6.97
CA ARG A 5 2.51 -11.15 -7.89
C ARG A 5 3.61 -10.10 -7.68
N TYR A 6 4.08 -9.91 -6.46
CA TYR A 6 5.02 -8.85 -6.15
C TYR A 6 6.43 -9.39 -5.89
N ILE A 7 7.40 -8.87 -6.64
CA ILE A 7 8.82 -9.15 -6.46
C ILE A 7 9.38 -8.05 -5.55
N ILE A 8 9.76 -8.41 -4.32
CA ILE A 8 10.35 -7.47 -3.35
C ILE A 8 11.77 -7.13 -3.81
N ILE A 9 12.07 -5.83 -3.88
CA ILE A 9 13.39 -5.30 -4.27
C ILE A 9 14.20 -4.98 -3.01
N SER A 10 13.62 -4.19 -2.12
CA SER A 10 14.28 -3.71 -0.89
C SER A 10 13.23 -3.29 0.13
N HIS A 11 13.64 -3.08 1.37
CA HIS A 11 12.86 -2.29 2.32
C HIS A 11 13.07 -0.79 2.07
N ILE A 12 12.17 0.03 2.58
CA ILE A 12 12.36 1.47 2.74
C ILE A 12 12.70 1.67 4.21
N GLU A 13 13.86 2.24 4.51
CA GLU A 13 14.20 2.64 5.87
C GLU A 13 13.20 3.69 6.35
N THR A 14 12.48 3.36 7.42
CA THR A 14 11.53 4.26 8.06
C THR A 14 11.68 4.16 9.57
N ASN A 15 11.34 5.23 10.28
CA ASN A 15 11.18 5.21 11.73
C ASN A 15 9.80 4.65 12.14
N GLY A 16 9.19 3.80 11.31
CA GLY A 16 7.81 3.36 11.48
C GLY A 16 7.71 2.21 12.49
N GLU A 17 7.07 2.45 13.63
CA GLU A 17 6.87 1.41 14.66
C GLU A 17 5.78 0.40 14.30
N THR A 18 4.83 0.80 13.44
CA THR A 18 3.57 0.04 13.22
C THR A 18 3.59 -0.83 11.96
N ALA A 19 4.53 -0.58 11.03
CA ALA A 19 4.58 -1.25 9.74
C ALA A 19 5.96 -1.17 9.09
N VAL A 20 6.28 -2.18 8.28
CA VAL A 20 7.45 -2.16 7.39
C VAL A 20 7.00 -1.76 5.98
N LEU A 21 7.78 -0.91 5.32
CA LEU A 21 7.56 -0.54 3.92
C LEU A 21 8.52 -1.28 3.01
N LEU A 22 7.99 -1.87 1.93
CA LEU A 22 8.76 -2.62 0.94
C LEU A 22 8.63 -1.98 -0.44
N LYS A 23 9.75 -1.76 -1.13
CA LYS A 23 9.77 -1.50 -2.57
C LYS A 23 9.60 -2.82 -3.30
N ALA A 24 8.67 -2.88 -4.24
CA ALA A 24 8.42 -4.07 -5.04
C ALA A 24 8.12 -3.73 -6.50
N LYS A 25 8.17 -4.75 -7.37
CA LYS A 25 7.65 -4.68 -8.74
C LYS A 25 6.45 -5.60 -8.87
N ASP A 26 5.39 -5.12 -9.48
CA ASP A 26 4.19 -5.90 -9.80
C ASP A 26 4.37 -6.62 -11.14
N CYS A 27 4.60 -7.94 -11.12
CA CYS A 27 4.84 -8.69 -12.36
C CYS A 27 3.59 -8.79 -13.25
N PHE A 28 2.39 -8.53 -12.73
CA PHE A 28 1.14 -8.59 -13.51
C PHE A 28 0.87 -7.25 -14.22
N HIS A 29 1.52 -6.17 -13.79
CA HIS A 29 1.40 -4.84 -14.40
C HIS A 29 2.73 -4.40 -14.99
N LYS A 30 3.30 -5.19 -15.91
CA LYS A 30 4.56 -4.84 -16.64
C LYS A 30 5.70 -4.42 -15.70
N PHE A 31 5.83 -5.06 -14.54
CA PHE A 31 6.83 -4.73 -13.52
C PHE A 31 6.72 -3.30 -12.97
N HIS A 32 5.52 -2.74 -12.94
CA HIS A 32 5.25 -1.41 -12.39
C HIS A 32 5.77 -1.33 -10.94
N PRO A 33 6.54 -0.28 -10.59
CA PRO A 33 7.05 -0.11 -9.24
C PRO A 33 5.91 0.19 -8.27
N VAL A 34 5.88 -0.51 -7.13
CA VAL A 34 4.89 -0.32 -6.08
C VAL A 34 5.54 -0.30 -4.71
N VAL A 35 4.87 0.34 -3.75
CA VAL A 35 5.22 0.26 -2.32
C VAL A 35 4.18 -0.59 -1.61
N ILE A 36 4.65 -1.55 -0.82
CA ILE A 36 3.81 -2.42 -0.01
C ILE A 36 4.02 -2.08 1.46
N LYS A 37 2.96 -1.69 2.14
CA LYS A 37 2.95 -1.48 3.60
C LYS A 37 2.52 -2.77 4.30
N VAL A 38 3.43 -3.37 5.04
CA VAL A 38 3.19 -4.58 5.83
C VAL A 38 2.94 -4.16 7.27
N VAL A 39 1.68 -4.19 7.70
CA VAL A 39 1.26 -3.74 9.03
C VAL A 39 1.44 -4.86 10.05
N HIS A 40 2.01 -4.54 11.21
CA HIS A 40 2.15 -5.49 12.30
C HIS A 40 0.77 -5.86 12.87
N LEU A 41 0.55 -7.13 13.22
CA LEU A 41 -0.77 -7.68 13.56
C LEU A 41 -1.46 -6.93 14.72
N MET A 42 -0.69 -6.43 15.69
CA MET A 42 -1.22 -5.62 16.81
C MET A 42 -1.91 -4.33 16.34
N TYR A 43 -1.51 -3.78 15.19
CA TYR A 43 -2.09 -2.57 14.61
C TYR A 43 -3.08 -2.86 13.47
N ARG A 44 -3.59 -4.09 13.36
CA ARG A 44 -4.51 -4.48 12.27
C ARG A 44 -5.71 -3.55 12.13
N PHE A 45 -6.35 -3.16 13.24
CA PHE A 45 -7.52 -2.28 13.19
C PHE A 45 -7.19 -0.89 12.64
N ALA A 46 -6.06 -0.31 13.06
CA ALA A 46 -5.55 0.94 12.50
C ALA A 46 -5.23 0.80 11.01
N GLY A 47 -4.60 -0.30 10.60
CA GLY A 47 -4.33 -0.59 9.19
C GLY A 47 -5.60 -0.73 8.34
N LEU A 48 -6.67 -1.33 8.87
CA LEU A 48 -7.96 -1.42 8.18
C LEU A 48 -8.63 -0.05 8.04
N GLN A 49 -8.61 0.78 9.09
CA GLN A 49 -9.11 2.15 9.03
C GLN A 49 -8.34 2.99 8.02
N GLU A 50 -7.01 2.85 7.96
CA GLU A 50 -6.17 3.53 6.97
C GLU A 50 -6.57 3.14 5.53
N VAL A 51 -6.79 1.85 5.26
CA VAL A 51 -7.27 1.38 3.94
C VAL A 51 -8.64 1.99 3.60
N GLN A 52 -9.57 2.05 4.56
CA GLN A 52 -10.88 2.67 4.34
C GLN A 52 -10.77 4.18 4.06
N THR A 53 -9.90 4.88 4.79
CA THR A 53 -9.65 6.32 4.60
C THR A 53 -9.04 6.58 3.22
N LEU A 54 -8.01 5.83 2.82
CA LEU A 54 -7.38 5.98 1.50
C LEU A 54 -8.36 5.68 0.35
N ARG A 55 -9.30 4.74 0.53
CA ARG A 55 -10.39 4.52 -0.44
C ARG A 55 -11.29 5.74 -0.56
N ARG A 56 -11.74 6.30 0.57
CA ARG A 56 -12.60 7.49 0.57
C ARG A 56 -11.90 8.67 -0.10
N LEU A 57 -10.61 8.87 0.18
CA LEU A 57 -9.81 9.93 -0.44
C LEU A 57 -9.68 9.72 -1.96
N LYS A 58 -9.36 8.49 -2.40
CA LYS A 58 -9.29 8.18 -3.84
C LYS A 58 -10.61 8.43 -4.57
N THR A 59 -11.74 8.13 -3.94
CA THR A 59 -13.07 8.39 -4.51
C THR A 59 -13.42 9.88 -4.50
N ALA A 60 -13.02 10.60 -3.45
CA ALA A 60 -13.28 12.04 -3.32
C ALA A 60 -12.40 12.89 -4.26
N ASP A 61 -11.23 12.39 -4.64
CA ASP A 61 -10.26 13.07 -5.51
C ASP A 61 -9.84 12.19 -6.70
N PRO A 62 -10.75 11.97 -7.68
CA PRO A 62 -10.45 11.15 -8.85
C PRO A 62 -9.37 11.77 -9.76
N CYS A 63 -9.19 13.09 -9.69
CA CYS A 63 -8.21 13.83 -10.46
C CYS A 63 -6.85 13.96 -9.75
N HIS A 64 -6.72 13.44 -8.53
CA HIS A 64 -5.49 13.46 -7.74
C HIS A 64 -4.92 14.87 -7.45
N LEU A 65 -5.80 15.87 -7.33
CA LEU A 65 -5.43 17.27 -7.12
C LEU A 65 -4.99 17.56 -5.68
N SER A 66 -5.40 16.73 -4.72
CA SER A 66 -5.09 16.88 -3.29
C SER A 66 -3.70 16.34 -2.92
N HIS A 67 -2.97 15.73 -3.86
CA HIS A 67 -1.68 15.08 -3.62
C HIS A 67 -1.70 14.01 -2.50
N THR A 68 -2.87 13.42 -2.24
CA THR A 68 -3.00 12.32 -1.26
C THR A 68 -2.45 11.02 -1.83
N MET A 69 -1.88 10.15 -1.00
CA MET A 69 -1.38 8.86 -1.48
C MET A 69 -2.50 8.00 -2.07
N ALA A 70 -2.29 7.42 -3.25
CA ALA A 70 -3.25 6.53 -3.88
C ALA A 70 -3.07 5.08 -3.44
N LEU A 71 -4.13 4.47 -2.92
CA LEU A 71 -4.20 3.01 -2.77
C LEU A 71 -4.32 2.34 -4.15
N LEU A 72 -3.36 1.49 -4.51
CA LEU A 72 -3.28 0.84 -5.82
C LEU A 72 -4.18 -0.39 -5.95
N VAL A 73 -4.40 -1.13 -4.86
CA VAL A 73 -5.16 -2.39 -4.89
C VAL A 73 -6.43 -2.26 -4.06
N ASN A 74 -7.56 -2.64 -4.66
CA ASN A 74 -8.83 -2.71 -3.95
C ASN A 74 -9.05 -4.14 -3.44
N ILE A 75 -8.70 -4.39 -2.17
CA ILE A 75 -8.96 -5.68 -1.51
C ILE A 75 -10.37 -5.63 -0.91
N ASN A 76 -11.35 -6.30 -1.52
CA ASN A 76 -12.63 -6.51 -0.87
C ASN A 76 -12.40 -7.49 0.29
N PHE A 77 -12.65 -7.04 1.52
CA PHE A 77 -12.64 -7.88 2.72
C PHE A 77 -14.03 -8.44 2.95
#